data_AF-F4NX57-F1
#
_entry.id   AF-F4NX57-F1
#
_cell.length_a   1.000
_cell.length_b   1.000
_cell.length_c   1.000
_cell.angle_alpha   90.00
_cell.angle_beta   90.00
_cell.angle_gamma   90.00
#
_symmetry.space_group_name_H-M   'P 1'
#
loop_
_entity.id
_entity.type
_entity.pdbx_description
1 polymer ?
#
loop_
_entity_poly.entity_id
_entity_poly.type
_entity_poly.pdbx_seq_one_letter_code
_entity_poly.pdbx_strand_id
1 'polypeptide(L)'
;MSAEVSTPTASTSGGSVGQVLYPVPPHPLDLERYCGPFDLVEASLIKRIAELQVKFDQGIVDLTKKCRQRDAQKKLLEGMEQQFETLSQTPDDGLDTVEFELETEREVLDKLKKEVEKISDETSNMIDERMDLKEVLRNYLGMIPSGEGNIPELRKYPGYKKCFKFFYDRYWLSLS
;
A
#
# COMPACT_ATOMS: atom_id res chain seq x y z
N MET A 1 -52.09 -35.17 -21.04
CA MET A 1 -51.50 -33.91 -20.53
C MET A 1 -50.32 -34.35 -19.67
N SER A 2 -49.11 -34.47 -20.21
CA SER A 2 -48.10 -33.39 -20.38
C SER A 2 -47.66 -32.85 -19.00
N ALA A 3 -46.40 -32.85 -18.58
CA ALA A 3 -45.12 -33.20 -19.18
C ALA A 3 -44.11 -33.50 -18.05
N GLU A 4 -43.08 -34.29 -18.36
CA GLU A 4 -41.85 -34.37 -17.57
C GLU A 4 -41.11 -33.03 -17.62
N VAL A 5 -40.52 -32.58 -16.50
CA VAL A 5 -39.33 -31.71 -16.54
C VAL A 5 -38.35 -32.16 -15.45
N SER A 6 -37.22 -32.64 -15.93
CA SER A 6 -36.02 -32.99 -15.18
C SER A 6 -35.15 -31.77 -14.87
N THR A 7 -34.43 -31.86 -13.74
CA THR A 7 -33.10 -31.26 -13.43
C THR A 7 -32.96 -29.73 -13.29
N PRO A 8 -31.92 -29.19 -12.60
CA PRO A 8 -30.81 -29.85 -11.89
C PRO A 8 -30.55 -29.35 -10.45
N THR A 9 -29.83 -30.19 -9.69
CA THR A 9 -29.01 -29.78 -8.54
C THR A 9 -28.00 -28.72 -8.99
N ALA A 10 -28.22 -27.47 -8.61
CA ALA A 10 -27.19 -26.44 -8.73
C ALA A 10 -26.18 -26.66 -7.59
N SER A 11 -25.04 -27.26 -7.92
CA SER A 11 -23.80 -27.08 -7.18
C SER A 11 -23.48 -25.59 -7.16
N THR A 12 -23.76 -24.92 -6.05
CA THR A 12 -23.09 -23.66 -5.74
C THR A 12 -21.65 -24.01 -5.41
N SER A 13 -20.83 -23.96 -6.46
CA SER A 13 -19.38 -23.81 -6.38
C SER A 13 -19.05 -22.88 -5.23
N GLY A 14 -18.20 -23.37 -4.32
CA GLY A 14 -17.69 -22.61 -3.20
C GLY A 14 -17.05 -21.32 -3.70
N GLY A 15 -17.84 -20.24 -3.67
CA GLY A 15 -17.31 -18.92 -3.48
C GLY A 15 -16.71 -18.93 -2.09
N SER A 16 -15.42 -19.24 -2.01
CA SER A 16 -14.60 -18.81 -0.89
C SER A 16 -14.70 -17.30 -0.90
N VAL A 17 -15.73 -16.77 -0.23
CA VAL A 17 -15.72 -15.42 0.30
C VAL A 17 -14.52 -15.44 1.20
N GLY A 18 -13.37 -15.01 0.66
CA GLY A 18 -12.16 -14.83 1.42
C GLY A 18 -12.57 -14.00 2.60
N GLN A 19 -12.62 -14.64 3.77
CA GLN A 19 -13.00 -13.99 4.99
C GLN A 19 -12.00 -12.85 5.11
N VAL A 20 -12.46 -11.63 4.86
CA VAL A 20 -11.69 -10.44 5.18
C VAL A 20 -11.54 -10.53 6.68
N LEU A 21 -10.42 -11.08 7.12
CA LEU A 21 -10.03 -11.16 8.52
C LEU A 21 -9.73 -9.73 8.93
N TYR A 22 -10.79 -8.96 9.14
CA TYR A 22 -10.67 -7.70 9.85
C TYR A 22 -9.95 -8.04 11.15
N PRO A 23 -8.84 -7.35 11.47
CA PRO A 23 -8.10 -7.65 12.67
C PRO A 23 -9.06 -7.58 13.85
N VAL A 24 -9.22 -8.71 14.54
CA VAL A 24 -10.08 -8.84 15.73
C VAL A 24 -9.73 -7.66 16.64
N PRO A 25 -10.72 -6.87 17.12
CA PRO A 25 -10.45 -5.78 18.04
C PRO A 25 -9.58 -6.28 19.21
N PRO A 26 -8.56 -5.52 19.63
CA PRO A 26 -7.73 -5.94 20.76
C PRO A 26 -8.59 -6.11 22.01
N HIS A 27 -8.28 -7.13 22.80
CA HIS A 27 -8.97 -7.33 24.07
C HIS A 27 -8.70 -6.12 24.98
N PRO A 28 -9.67 -5.64 25.79
CA PRO A 28 -9.47 -4.49 26.67
C PRO A 28 -8.22 -4.59 27.57
N LEU A 29 -7.93 -5.78 28.10
CA LEU A 29 -6.72 -6.05 28.88
C LEU A 29 -5.41 -5.88 28.09
N ASP A 30 -5.41 -6.18 26.79
CA ASP A 30 -4.25 -5.94 25.94
C ASP A 30 -4.05 -4.43 25.74
N LEU A 31 -5.14 -3.69 25.54
CA LEU A 31 -5.10 -2.24 25.41
C LEU A 31 -4.52 -1.59 26.68
N GLU A 32 -4.97 -2.00 27.85
CA GLU A 32 -4.42 -1.53 29.13
C GLU A 32 -2.93 -1.89 29.27
N ARG A 33 -2.55 -3.13 28.95
CA ARG A 33 -1.17 -3.61 29.07
C ARG A 33 -0.20 -2.90 28.13
N TYR A 34 -0.58 -2.63 26.90
CA TYR A 34 0.31 -2.09 25.86
C TYR A 34 0.20 -0.58 25.69
N CYS A 35 -0.99 -0.02 25.96
CA CYS A 35 -1.28 1.39 25.78
C CYS A 35 -1.47 2.17 27.07
N GLY A 36 -1.55 1.55 28.25
CA GLY A 36 -1.40 2.30 29.51
C GLY A 36 -0.08 3.10 29.50
N PRO A 37 -0.10 4.42 29.74
CA PRO A 37 -1.10 5.23 30.45
C PRO A 37 -2.14 5.97 29.56
N PHE A 38 -2.17 5.74 28.26
CA PHE A 38 -3.05 6.47 27.35
C PHE A 38 -4.51 6.11 27.55
N ASP A 39 -5.38 7.11 27.46
CA ASP A 39 -6.81 6.88 27.40
C ASP A 39 -7.24 6.28 26.04
N LEU A 40 -8.54 6.01 25.88
CA LEU A 40 -9.07 5.43 24.65
C LEU A 40 -8.90 6.33 23.42
N VAL A 41 -8.92 7.66 23.61
CA VAL A 41 -8.78 8.63 22.51
C VAL A 41 -7.35 8.66 22.04
N GLU A 42 -6.40 8.80 22.97
CA GLU A 42 -4.97 8.79 22.72
C GLU A 42 -4.53 7.45 22.11
N ALA A 43 -4.99 6.33 22.67
CA ALA A 43 -4.70 5.00 22.11
C ALA A 43 -5.27 4.82 20.70
N SER A 44 -6.45 5.39 20.40
CA SER A 44 -7.04 5.39 19.06
C SER A 44 -6.22 6.22 18.06
N LEU A 45 -5.71 7.38 18.47
CA LEU A 45 -4.79 8.18 17.65
C LEU A 45 -3.49 7.42 17.37
N ILE A 46 -2.90 6.79 18.40
CA ILE A 46 -1.69 5.97 18.25
C ILE A 46 -1.94 4.79 17.31
N LYS A 47 -3.11 4.13 17.41
CA LYS A 47 -3.53 3.08 16.48
C LYS A 47 -3.54 3.58 15.05
N ARG A 48 -4.22 4.70 14.77
CA ARG A 48 -4.30 5.26 13.41
C ARG A 48 -2.93 5.63 12.86
N ILE A 49 -2.06 6.23 13.69
CA ILE A 49 -0.67 6.55 13.34
C ILE A 49 0.11 5.27 12.98
N ALA A 50 -0.09 4.17 13.72
CA ALA A 50 0.54 2.88 13.44
C ALA A 50 0.02 2.24 12.14
N GLU A 51 -1.29 2.25 11.90
CA GLU A 51 -1.90 1.75 10.67
C GLU A 51 -1.37 2.50 9.44
N LEU A 52 -1.30 3.84 9.50
CA LEU A 52 -0.72 4.65 8.43
C LEU A 52 0.77 4.36 8.22
N GLN A 53 1.53 4.12 9.29
CA GLN A 53 2.93 3.71 9.13
C GLN A 53 3.06 2.38 8.39
N VAL A 54 2.24 1.38 8.73
CA VAL A 54 2.27 0.09 8.02
C VAL A 54 1.92 0.27 6.54
N LYS A 55 0.85 1.01 6.24
CA LYS A 55 0.46 1.28 4.84
C LYS A 55 1.57 2.03 4.09
N PHE A 56 2.20 3.01 4.73
CA PHE A 56 3.34 3.73 4.18
C PHE A 56 4.51 2.77 3.88
N ASP A 57 4.89 1.93 4.84
CA ASP A 57 6.00 0.99 4.69
C ASP A 57 5.72 -0.02 3.56
N GLN A 58 4.48 -0.48 3.41
CA GLN A 58 4.03 -1.30 2.26
C GLN A 58 4.08 -0.52 0.95
N GLY A 59 3.59 0.72 0.94
CA GLY A 59 3.67 1.62 -0.21
C GLY A 59 5.10 1.79 -0.70
N ILE A 60 6.09 1.90 0.20
CA ILE A 60 7.52 1.95 -0.16
C ILE A 60 8.01 0.63 -0.79
N VAL A 61 7.58 -0.52 -0.26
CA VAL A 61 7.92 -1.83 -0.85
C VAL A 61 7.34 -1.96 -2.26
N ASP A 62 6.07 -1.60 -2.43
CA ASP A 62 5.38 -1.65 -3.72
C ASP A 62 5.96 -0.65 -4.71
N LEU A 63 6.26 0.58 -4.28
CA LEU A 63 6.93 1.59 -5.09
C LEU A 63 8.29 1.09 -5.58
N THR A 64 9.08 0.48 -4.70
CA THR A 64 10.38 -0.10 -5.06
C THR A 64 10.23 -1.20 -6.11
N LYS A 65 9.24 -2.09 -5.94
CA LYS A 65 8.95 -3.16 -6.90
C LYS A 65 8.52 -2.58 -8.25
N LYS A 66 7.62 -1.59 -8.26
CA LYS A 66 7.09 -0.96 -9.46
C LYS A 66 8.15 -0.16 -10.21
N CYS A 67 9.01 0.57 -9.51
CA CYS A 67 10.16 1.24 -10.10
C CYS A 67 11.09 0.24 -10.80
N ARG A 68 11.39 -0.91 -10.17
CA ARG A 68 12.20 -1.96 -10.82
C ARG A 68 11.54 -2.52 -12.08
N GLN A 69 10.23 -2.76 -12.04
CA GLN A 69 9.46 -3.21 -13.21
C GLN A 69 9.50 -2.17 -14.34
N ARG A 70 9.25 -0.90 -14.03
CA ARG A 70 9.35 0.22 -14.99
C ARG A 70 10.75 0.31 -15.61
N ASP A 71 11.81 0.18 -14.80
CA ASP A 71 13.18 0.30 -15.29
C ASP A 71 13.58 -0.89 -16.17
N ALA A 72 13.11 -2.10 -15.83
CA ALA A 72 13.28 -3.28 -16.69
C ALA A 72 12.53 -3.12 -18.02
N GLN A 73 11.27 -2.64 -17.95
CA GLN A 73 10.45 -2.36 -19.13
C GLN A 73 11.10 -1.32 -20.04
N LYS A 74 11.67 -0.26 -19.46
CA LYS A 74 12.37 0.77 -20.23
C LYS A 74 13.57 0.19 -20.99
N LYS A 75 14.36 -0.69 -20.36
CA LYS A 75 15.49 -1.36 -21.02
C LYS A 75 15.05 -2.32 -22.13
N LEU A 76 13.93 -3.02 -21.93
CA LEU A 76 13.33 -3.86 -22.97
C LEU A 76 12.97 -3.00 -24.19
N LEU A 77 12.28 -1.88 -23.95
CA LEU A 77 11.89 -0.95 -25.00
C LEU A 77 13.09 -0.38 -25.77
N GLU A 78 14.14 0.06 -25.05
CA GLU A 78 15.38 0.55 -25.67
C GLU A 78 16.02 -0.51 -26.59
N GLY A 79 15.97 -1.79 -26.21
CA GLY A 79 16.46 -2.89 -27.04
C GLY A 79 15.58 -3.15 -28.27
N MET A 80 14.26 -3.10 -28.12
CA MET A 80 13.31 -3.27 -29.23
C MET A 80 13.40 -2.11 -30.23
N GLU A 81 13.56 -0.87 -29.75
CA GLU A 81 13.75 0.30 -30.61
C GLU A 81 15.05 0.20 -31.44
N GLN A 82 16.14 -0.30 -30.85
CA GLN A 82 17.38 -0.56 -31.60
C GLN A 82 17.22 -1.66 -32.66
N GLN A 83 16.48 -2.73 -32.34
CA GLN A 83 16.19 -3.80 -33.29
C GLN A 83 15.32 -3.31 -34.44
N PHE A 84 14.26 -2.54 -34.12
CA PHE A 84 13.38 -1.93 -35.10
C PHE A 84 14.14 -1.01 -36.06
N GLU A 85 15.01 -0.14 -35.54
CA GLU A 85 15.86 0.75 -36.35
C GLU A 85 16.82 -0.01 -37.28
N THR A 86 17.29 -1.19 -36.84
CA THR A 86 18.14 -2.04 -37.69
C THR A 86 17.33 -2.70 -38.80
N LEU A 87 16.12 -3.18 -38.48
CA LEU A 87 15.24 -3.85 -39.44
C LEU A 87 14.67 -2.88 -40.47
N SER A 88 14.36 -1.64 -40.08
CA SER A 88 13.79 -0.62 -40.97
C SER A 88 14.72 -0.20 -42.11
N GLN A 89 16.02 -0.49 -41.98
CA GLN A 89 17.02 -0.26 -43.03
C GLN A 89 17.05 -1.36 -44.09
N THR A 90 16.29 -2.45 -43.91
CA THR A 90 16.22 -3.59 -44.83
C THR A 90 14.77 -3.75 -45.31
N PRO A 91 14.49 -3.98 -46.60
CA PRO A 91 13.13 -4.24 -47.05
C PRO A 91 12.74 -5.67 -46.62
N ASP A 92 12.06 -5.80 -45.47
CA ASP A 92 11.68 -7.08 -44.88
C ASP A 92 10.18 -7.15 -44.50
N ASP A 93 9.59 -8.33 -44.73
CA ASP A 93 8.20 -8.69 -44.42
C ASP A 93 8.09 -9.04 -42.92
N GLY A 94 8.08 -8.01 -42.07
CA GLY A 94 7.99 -8.19 -40.61
C GLY A 94 7.96 -6.91 -39.80
N LEU A 95 8.22 -5.76 -40.45
CA LEU A 95 8.33 -4.47 -39.79
C LEU A 95 7.06 -4.08 -39.02
N ASP A 96 5.88 -4.26 -39.64
CA ASP A 96 4.58 -3.91 -39.06
C ASP A 96 4.29 -4.70 -37.77
N THR A 97 4.76 -5.95 -37.68
CA THR A 97 4.57 -6.78 -36.48
C THR A 97 5.43 -6.25 -35.34
N VAL A 98 6.69 -5.93 -35.62
CA VAL A 98 7.62 -5.36 -34.62
C VAL A 98 7.15 -3.98 -34.17
N GLU A 99 6.63 -3.15 -35.08
CA GLU A 99 6.07 -1.83 -34.74
C GLU A 99 4.88 -1.96 -33.77
N PHE A 100 3.95 -2.89 -34.05
CA PHE A 100 2.81 -3.15 -33.18
C PHE A 100 3.21 -3.65 -31.78
N GLU A 101 4.18 -4.57 -31.71
CA GLU A 101 4.73 -5.04 -30.43
C GLU A 101 5.38 -3.89 -29.65
N LEU A 102 6.15 -3.04 -30.33
CA LEU A 102 6.82 -1.90 -29.73
C LEU A 102 5.83 -0.90 -29.14
N GLU A 103 4.73 -0.62 -29.84
CA GLU A 103 3.66 0.23 -29.31
C GLU A 103 2.97 -0.40 -28.09
N THR A 104 2.72 -1.71 -28.13
CA THR A 104 2.18 -2.45 -26.97
C THR A 104 3.09 -2.31 -25.75
N GLU A 105 4.40 -2.46 -25.92
CA GLU A 105 5.37 -2.34 -24.84
C GLU A 105 5.53 -0.90 -24.33
N ARG A 106 5.28 0.12 -25.18
CA ARG A 106 5.18 1.53 -24.78
C ARG A 106 3.98 1.78 -23.87
N GLU A 107 2.82 1.21 -24.20
CA GLU A 107 1.62 1.31 -23.35
C GLU A 107 1.85 0.67 -21.98
N VAL A 108 2.52 -0.49 -21.93
CA VAL A 108 2.91 -1.14 -20.68
C VAL A 108 3.81 -0.23 -19.85
N LEU A 109 4.81 0.42 -20.47
CA LEU A 109 5.69 1.36 -19.78
C LEU A 109 4.93 2.58 -19.24
N ASP A 110 4.00 3.15 -20.01
CA ASP A 110 3.18 4.28 -19.58
C ASP A 110 2.30 3.92 -18.38
N LYS A 111 1.67 2.73 -18.42
CA LYS A 111 0.91 2.21 -17.28
C LYS A 111 1.77 2.07 -16.02
N LEU A 112 2.98 1.51 -16.16
CA LEU A 112 3.91 1.39 -15.03
C LEU A 112 4.34 2.75 -14.46
N LYS A 113 4.54 3.77 -15.32
CA LYS A 113 4.82 5.14 -14.86
C LYS A 113 3.67 5.71 -14.02
N LYS A 114 2.44 5.58 -14.51
CA LYS A 114 1.22 6.02 -13.80
C LYS A 114 1.04 5.30 -12.47
N GLU A 115 1.30 4.00 -12.42
CA GLU A 115 1.24 3.22 -11.17
C GLU A 115 2.31 3.69 -10.16
N VAL A 116 3.53 3.97 -10.61
CA VAL A 116 4.60 4.52 -9.75
C VAL A 116 4.21 5.88 -9.18
N GLU A 117 3.70 6.78 -10.02
CA GLU A 117 3.24 8.12 -9.62
C GLU A 117 2.12 8.03 -8.58
N LYS A 118 1.09 7.22 -8.88
CA LYS A 118 -0.03 6.99 -7.96
C LYS A 118 0.44 6.50 -6.57
N ILE A 119 1.32 5.48 -6.52
CA ILE A 119 1.82 4.96 -5.25
C ILE A 119 2.63 6.02 -4.51
N SER A 120 3.44 6.81 -5.23
CA SER A 120 4.22 7.91 -4.66
C SER A 120 3.32 8.97 -4.02
N ASP A 121 2.25 9.37 -4.70
CA ASP A 121 1.30 10.36 -4.20
C ASP A 121 0.53 9.83 -2.99
N GLU A 122 0.01 8.60 -3.06
CA GLU A 122 -0.68 7.96 -1.95
C GLU A 122 0.24 7.85 -0.72
N THR A 123 1.49 7.45 -0.92
CA THR A 123 2.50 7.33 0.15
C THR A 123 2.85 8.69 0.76
N SER A 124 2.90 9.75 -0.06
CA SER A 124 3.16 11.12 0.41
C SER A 124 1.99 11.64 1.25
N ASN A 125 0.75 11.46 0.78
CA ASN A 125 -0.45 11.82 1.55
C ASN A 125 -0.51 11.11 2.91
N MET A 126 -0.07 9.85 3.00
CA MET A 126 0.04 9.13 4.27
C MET A 126 1.07 9.75 5.23
N ILE A 127 2.14 10.37 4.73
CA ILE A 127 3.09 11.10 5.57
C ILE A 127 2.38 12.29 6.23
N ASP A 128 1.65 13.07 5.44
CA ASP A 128 0.98 14.29 5.90
C ASP A 128 -0.11 13.94 6.91
N GLU A 129 -1.02 13.00 6.61
CA GLU A 129 -2.06 12.55 7.56
C GLU A 129 -1.43 12.06 8.88
N ARG A 130 -0.30 11.33 8.80
CA ARG A 130 0.41 10.85 9.98
C ARG A 130 1.06 11.99 10.77
N MET A 131 1.52 13.05 10.13
CA MET A 131 2.08 14.23 10.80
C MET A 131 0.98 14.99 11.54
N ASP A 132 -0.16 15.22 10.90
CA ASP A 132 -1.32 15.87 11.51
C ASP A 132 -1.81 15.09 12.75
N LEU A 133 -1.94 13.77 12.64
CA LEU A 133 -2.34 12.94 13.78
C LEU A 133 -1.34 12.98 14.94
N LYS A 134 -0.04 13.05 14.65
CA LYS A 134 0.99 13.21 15.68
C LYS A 134 0.90 14.57 16.35
N GLU A 135 0.56 15.62 15.61
CA GLU A 135 0.33 16.94 16.18
C GLU A 135 -0.89 16.95 17.11
N VAL A 136 -2.01 16.39 16.65
CA VAL A 136 -3.22 16.22 17.48
C VAL A 136 -2.89 15.45 18.76
N LEU A 137 -2.18 14.33 18.67
CA LEU A 137 -1.79 13.55 19.84
C LEU A 137 -0.89 14.32 20.80
N ARG A 138 0.07 15.11 20.30
CA ARG A 138 0.91 15.96 21.15
C ARG A 138 0.08 16.99 21.90
N ASN A 139 -0.91 17.59 21.25
CA ASN A 139 -1.81 18.55 21.88
C ASN A 139 -2.62 17.90 23.01
N TYR A 140 -3.17 16.70 22.78
CA TYR A 140 -3.85 15.92 23.82
C TYR A 140 -2.94 15.65 25.03
N LEU A 141 -1.69 15.28 24.77
CA LEU A 141 -0.71 14.96 25.82
C LEU A 141 -0.11 16.19 26.51
N GLY A 142 -0.58 17.40 26.18
CA GLY A 142 -0.02 18.65 26.71
C GLY A 142 1.45 18.87 26.30
N MET A 143 1.93 18.21 25.24
CA MET A 143 3.28 18.36 24.69
C MET A 143 3.37 19.61 23.80
N ILE A 144 2.93 20.74 24.35
CA ILE A 144 2.97 22.04 23.66
C ILE A 144 4.41 22.57 23.73
N PRO A 145 4.98 23.04 22.62
CA PRO A 145 6.29 23.69 22.65
C PRO A 145 6.24 24.91 23.57
N SER A 146 7.02 24.89 24.65
CA SER A 146 7.23 26.06 25.50
C SER A 146 8.22 27.00 24.81
N GLY A 147 7.74 27.84 23.87
CA GLY A 147 8.55 28.84 23.15
C GLY A 147 9.26 28.31 21.90
N GLU A 148 10.43 28.88 21.54
CA GLU A 148 11.31 28.45 20.43
C GLU A 148 12.00 27.07 20.66
N GLY A 149 11.48 26.28 21.60
CA GLY A 149 12.00 24.97 21.93
C GLY A 149 11.62 23.89 20.90
N ASN A 150 12.50 22.90 20.73
CA ASN A 150 12.21 21.72 19.92
C ASN A 150 10.96 20.98 20.44
N ILE A 151 10.03 20.68 19.54
CA ILE A 151 8.82 19.92 19.84
C ILE A 151 9.21 18.52 20.36
N PRO A 152 8.70 18.08 21.53
CA PRO A 152 8.97 16.74 22.04
C PRO A 152 8.59 15.65 21.03
N GLU A 153 9.53 14.73 20.78
CA GLU A 153 9.29 13.58 19.91
C GLU A 153 8.50 12.50 20.64
N LEU A 154 7.33 12.13 20.12
CA LEU A 154 6.49 11.05 20.66
C LEU A 154 7.28 9.73 20.85
N ARG A 155 8.22 9.44 19.94
CA ARG A 155 9.07 8.23 20.00
C ARG A 155 9.96 8.15 21.24
N LYS A 156 10.22 9.27 21.92
CA LYS A 156 11.01 9.31 23.17
C LYS A 156 10.20 8.86 24.38
N TYR A 157 8.86 8.78 24.28
CA TYR A 157 7.99 8.31 25.35
C TYR A 157 7.86 6.79 25.32
N PRO A 158 8.32 6.05 26.35
CA PRO A 158 8.28 4.58 26.36
C PRO A 158 6.86 4.01 26.19
N GLY A 159 5.86 4.65 26.83
CA GLY A 159 4.45 4.28 26.67
C GLY A 159 4.00 4.37 25.21
N TYR A 160 4.31 5.49 24.53
CA TYR A 160 3.97 5.67 23.12
C TYR A 160 4.61 4.59 22.26
N LYS A 161 5.91 4.33 22.44
CA LYS A 161 6.63 3.30 21.67
C LYS A 161 6.00 1.92 21.83
N LYS A 162 5.60 1.56 23.05
CA LYS A 162 4.96 0.28 23.37
C LYS A 162 3.58 0.14 22.72
N CYS A 163 2.74 1.17 22.86
CA CYS A 163 1.40 1.19 22.29
C CYS A 163 1.44 1.20 20.75
N PHE A 164 2.29 2.03 20.17
CA PHE A 164 2.51 2.10 18.72
C PHE A 164 2.94 0.73 18.18
N LYS A 165 3.93 0.09 18.81
CA LYS A 165 4.43 -1.22 18.38
C LYS A 165 3.32 -2.28 18.43
N PHE A 166 2.50 -2.29 19.47
CA PHE A 166 1.39 -3.23 19.59
C PHE A 166 0.42 -3.13 18.40
N PHE A 167 0.01 -1.92 18.02
CA PHE A 167 -0.87 -1.73 16.85
C PHE A 167 -0.15 -2.00 15.53
N TYR A 168 1.08 -1.53 15.39
CA TYR A 168 1.88 -1.72 14.18
C TYR A 168 2.06 -3.21 13.88
N ASP A 169 2.53 -4.00 14.85
CA ASP A 169 2.78 -5.43 14.67
C ASP A 169 1.48 -6.18 14.33
N ARG A 170 0.36 -5.86 15.01
CA ARG A 170 -0.95 -6.48 14.76
C ARG A 170 -1.47 -6.17 13.36
N TYR A 171 -1.31 -4.93 12.90
CA TYR A 171 -1.78 -4.51 11.60
C TYR A 171 -0.88 -5.03 10.48
N TRP A 172 0.44 -5.04 10.67
CA TRP A 172 1.40 -5.64 9.74
C TRP A 172 1.09 -7.13 9.49
N LEU A 173 0.87 -7.90 10.56
CA LEU A 173 0.49 -9.32 10.48
C LEU A 173 -0.87 -9.54 9.81
N SER A 174 -1.77 -8.56 9.82
CA SER A 174 -3.08 -8.69 9.16
C SER A 174 -3.02 -8.49 7.65
N LEU A 175 -1.90 -7.98 7.13
CA LEU A 175 -1.71 -7.67 5.72
C LEU A 175 -0.63 -8.55 5.05
N SER A 176 -0.01 -9.45 5.81
CA SER A 176 0.97 -10.43 5.32
C SER A 176 0.34 -11.82 5.25
#